data_AF-A0A6P1MAT1-F1
#
_entry.id   AF-A0A6P1MAT1-F1
#
_cell.length_a   1.000
_cell.length_b   1.000
_cell.length_c   1.000
_cell.angle_alpha   90.00
_cell.angle_beta   90.00
_cell.angle_gamma   90.00
#
_symmetry.space_group_name_H-M   'P 1'
#
loop_
_entity.id
_entity.type
_entity.pdbx_description
1 polymer ?
#
loop_
_entity_poly.entity_id
_entity_poly.type
_entity_poly.pdbx_seq_one_letter_code
_entity_poly.pdbx_strand_id
1 'polypeptide(L)'
;MRFKRNPQFRKGDKAVSLVYHPPEIKSGTEVTIISPHFGTIYAVELPDGKLHRWIADFELRSLNTKHHRLKAGDSAIVLNDTGHHGINKGMVVKIVKPIIDYFYDVRLPDESYHRWLAEFELAYPV
;
A
#
# COMPACT_ATOMS: atom_id res chain seq x y z
N MET A 1 -3.80 -4.02 22.23
CA MET A 1 -4.50 -4.73 21.15
C MET A 1 -5.32 -3.69 20.39
N ARG A 2 -5.00 -3.36 19.13
CA ARG A 2 -5.77 -2.37 18.35
C ARG A 2 -7.04 -3.08 17.85
N PHE A 3 -8.22 -2.62 18.26
CA PHE A 3 -9.49 -3.20 17.82
C PHE A 3 -9.62 -3.06 16.30
N LYS A 4 -9.95 -4.15 15.61
CA LYS A 4 -10.28 -4.11 14.18
C LYS A 4 -11.66 -3.46 14.05
N ARG A 5 -11.67 -2.15 13.76
CA ARG A 5 -12.89 -1.43 13.35
C ARG A 5 -13.38 -1.97 11.99
N ASN A 6 -14.58 -1.65 11.54
CA ASN A 6 -14.97 -1.96 10.16
C ASN A 6 -14.21 -1.04 9.18
N PRO A 7 -13.93 -1.49 7.94
CA PRO A 7 -13.39 -0.58 6.92
C PRO A 7 -14.39 0.54 6.66
N GLN A 8 -13.87 1.75 6.45
CA GLN A 8 -14.68 2.91 6.06
C GLN A 8 -15.33 2.68 4.70
N PHE A 9 -14.56 2.22 3.72
CA PHE A 9 -15.05 1.95 2.37
C PHE A 9 -15.25 0.45 2.10
N ARG A 10 -16.24 0.12 1.30
CA ARG A 10 -16.59 -1.23 0.85
C ARG A 10 -16.30 -1.40 -0.63
N LYS A 11 -16.27 -2.65 -1.09
CA LYS A 11 -16.17 -2.97 -2.52
C LYS A 11 -17.29 -2.27 -3.30
N GLY A 12 -16.91 -1.56 -4.36
CA GLY A 12 -17.80 -0.79 -5.22
C GLY A 12 -17.96 0.69 -4.81
N ASP A 13 -17.54 1.07 -3.60
CA ASP A 13 -17.61 2.47 -3.17
C ASP A 13 -16.69 3.34 -4.02
N LYS A 14 -17.12 4.58 -4.24
CA LYS A 14 -16.28 5.66 -4.76
C LYS A 14 -15.56 6.34 -3.60
N ALA A 15 -14.29 6.66 -3.80
CA ALA A 15 -13.47 7.42 -2.86
C ALA A 15 -12.59 8.42 -3.62
N VAL A 16 -12.10 9.44 -2.93
CA VAL A 16 -11.20 10.44 -3.49
C VAL A 16 -9.86 10.32 -2.78
N SER A 17 -8.77 10.21 -3.56
CA SER A 17 -7.41 10.23 -3.03
C SER A 17 -7.08 11.60 -2.43
N LEU A 18 -6.57 11.60 -1.20
CA LEU A 18 -6.01 12.79 -0.54
C LEU A 18 -4.53 12.98 -0.87
N VAL A 19 -3.88 11.98 -1.46
CA VAL A 19 -2.42 11.90 -1.62
C VAL A 19 -2.00 11.88 -3.08
N TYR A 20 -0.71 12.18 -3.29
CA TYR A 20 -0.03 12.02 -4.56
C TYR A 20 0.81 10.73 -4.56
N HIS A 21 0.44 9.77 -5.41
CA HIS A 21 1.19 8.53 -5.67
C HIS A 21 1.52 8.48 -7.17
N PRO A 22 2.63 9.11 -7.58
CA PRO A 22 2.99 9.18 -9.00
C PRO A 22 3.31 7.80 -9.60
N PRO A 23 3.11 7.65 -10.93
CA PRO A 23 2.62 8.68 -11.85
C PRO A 23 1.09 8.79 -11.89
N GLU A 24 0.37 7.80 -11.37
CA GLU A 24 -1.03 7.54 -11.71
C GLU A 24 -2.02 8.32 -10.84
N ILE A 25 -1.70 8.58 -9.57
CA ILE A 25 -2.64 9.15 -8.60
C ILE A 25 -2.20 10.56 -8.21
N LYS A 26 -3.13 11.51 -8.37
CA LYS A 26 -3.05 12.86 -7.83
C LYS A 26 -4.02 13.02 -6.68
N SER A 27 -3.76 13.99 -5.80
CA SER A 27 -4.78 14.43 -4.85
C SER A 27 -6.01 14.87 -5.63
N GLY A 28 -7.19 14.41 -5.22
CA GLY A 28 -8.44 14.61 -5.94
C GLY A 28 -8.78 13.52 -6.95
N THR A 29 -7.90 12.56 -7.25
CA THR A 29 -8.24 11.43 -8.12
C THR A 29 -9.36 10.60 -7.49
N GLU A 30 -10.50 10.49 -8.18
CA GLU A 30 -11.56 9.56 -7.81
C GLU A 30 -11.12 8.13 -8.13
N VAL A 31 -11.36 7.21 -7.21
CA VAL A 31 -11.06 5.79 -7.34
C VAL A 31 -12.27 4.96 -6.94
N THR A 32 -12.34 3.74 -7.48
CA THR A 32 -13.36 2.76 -7.09
C THR A 32 -12.72 1.67 -6.25
N ILE A 33 -13.26 1.41 -5.08
CA ILE A 33 -12.72 0.39 -4.17
C ILE A 33 -13.00 -1.01 -4.73
N ILE A 34 -11.96 -1.81 -4.89
CA ILE A 34 -12.06 -3.19 -5.34
C ILE A 34 -12.21 -4.13 -4.14
N SER A 35 -11.37 -3.97 -3.12
CA SER A 35 -11.44 -4.78 -1.91
C SER A 35 -10.79 -4.10 -0.70
N PRO A 36 -11.43 -4.14 0.49
CA PRO A 36 -10.80 -3.74 1.75
C PRO A 36 -9.88 -4.85 2.28
N HIS A 37 -8.74 -4.44 2.85
CA HIS A 37 -7.80 -5.31 3.56
C HIS A 37 -7.41 -4.68 4.90
N PHE A 38 -7.10 -5.50 5.89
CA PHE A 38 -6.60 -5.03 7.19
C PHE A 38 -5.32 -5.77 7.53
N GLY A 39 -4.26 -5.04 7.87
CA GLY A 39 -2.96 -5.62 8.11
C GLY A 39 -1.86 -4.59 8.20
N THR A 40 -0.62 -5.06 8.10
CA THR A 40 0.55 -4.18 8.07
C THR A 40 0.90 -3.85 6.63
N ILE A 41 1.10 -2.57 6.34
CA ILE A 41 1.68 -2.10 5.08
C ILE A 41 2.92 -1.25 5.38
N TYR A 42 3.83 -1.20 4.44
CA TYR A 42 5.16 -0.63 4.62
C TYR A 42 5.43 0.45 3.58
N ALA A 43 5.93 1.59 4.06
CA ALA A 43 6.71 2.48 3.21
C ALA A 43 8.12 1.90 3.13
N VAL A 44 8.67 1.82 1.92
CA VAL A 44 9.98 1.21 1.68
C VAL A 44 10.88 2.15 0.90
N GLU A 45 12.17 2.00 1.11
CA GLU A 45 13.23 2.61 0.31
C GLU A 45 13.70 1.58 -0.73
N LEU A 46 13.73 2.01 -1.98
CA LEU A 46 14.15 1.22 -3.13
C LEU A 46 15.68 1.24 -3.29
N PRO A 47 16.27 0.35 -4.11
CA PRO A 47 17.71 0.36 -4.36
C PRO A 47 18.27 1.69 -4.90
N ASP A 48 17.44 2.48 -5.58
CA ASP A 48 17.80 3.81 -6.10
C ASP A 48 17.62 4.94 -5.07
N GLY A 49 17.29 4.61 -3.82
CA GLY A 49 17.06 5.55 -2.71
C GLY A 49 15.69 6.23 -2.72
N LYS A 50 14.82 5.94 -3.70
CA LYS A 50 13.45 6.50 -3.71
C LYS A 50 12.56 5.79 -2.70
N LEU A 51 11.50 6.48 -2.28
CA LEU A 51 10.47 5.90 -1.43
C LEU A 51 9.30 5.39 -2.25
N HIS A 52 8.81 4.19 -1.92
CA HIS A 52 7.57 3.63 -2.44
C HIS A 52 6.55 3.42 -1.32
N ARG A 53 5.28 3.67 -1.63
CA ARG A 53 4.15 3.47 -0.72
C ARG A 53 2.99 2.87 -1.51
N TRP A 54 2.26 1.89 -0.99
CA TRP A 54 2.61 0.98 0.10
C TRP A 54 2.90 -0.41 -0.46
N ILE A 55 3.57 -1.26 0.32
CA ILE A 55 3.67 -2.70 0.04
C ILE A 55 3.09 -3.45 1.24
N ALA A 56 2.24 -4.45 1.01
CA ALA A 56 1.64 -5.21 2.10
C ALA A 56 2.60 -6.28 2.66
N ASP A 57 2.39 -6.68 3.92
CA ASP A 57 3.20 -7.69 4.61
C ASP A 57 3.31 -9.01 3.87
N PHE A 58 2.21 -9.47 3.28
CA PHE A 58 2.18 -10.71 2.50
C PHE A 58 2.87 -10.60 1.13
N GLU A 59 3.26 -9.40 0.70
CA GLU A 59 4.02 -9.14 -0.53
C GLU A 59 5.53 -9.08 -0.27
N LEU A 60 5.95 -9.26 0.98
CA LEU A 60 7.34 -9.17 1.40
C LEU A 60 7.80 -10.45 2.09
N ARG A 61 9.08 -10.80 1.88
CA ARG A 61 9.78 -11.81 2.66
C ARG A 61 10.95 -11.19 3.38
N SER A 62 10.94 -11.23 4.71
CA SER A 62 12.06 -10.75 5.52
C SER A 62 13.36 -11.46 5.15
N LEU A 63 14.44 -10.69 5.03
CA LEU A 63 15.80 -11.23 4.96
C LEU A 63 16.38 -11.55 6.33
N ASN A 64 15.78 -11.03 7.40
CA ASN A 64 16.13 -11.34 8.78
C ASN A 64 15.06 -12.25 9.40
N THR A 65 15.38 -13.53 9.56
CA THR A 65 14.45 -14.55 10.07
C THR A 65 14.09 -14.38 11.55
N LYS A 66 14.78 -13.48 12.28
CA LYS A 66 14.56 -13.26 13.73
C LYS A 66 13.34 -12.40 14.05
N HIS A 67 12.71 -11.78 13.05
CA HIS A 67 11.59 -10.86 13.28
C HIS A 67 10.32 -11.42 12.65
N HIS A 68 9.32 -11.68 13.50
CA HIS A 68 7.98 -12.07 13.06
C HIS A 68 7.23 -10.97 12.30
N ARG A 69 7.69 -9.71 12.42
CA ARG A 69 7.19 -8.56 11.68
C ARG A 69 8.35 -7.67 11.31
N LEU A 70 8.33 -7.18 10.08
CA LEU A 70 9.30 -6.22 9.58
C LEU A 70 9.20 -4.90 10.36
N LYS A 71 10.35 -4.34 10.71
CA LYS A 71 10.49 -3.05 11.41
C LYS A 71 11.30 -2.08 10.56
N ALA A 72 11.21 -0.79 10.91
CA ALA A 72 12.07 0.21 10.28
C ALA A 72 13.55 -0.19 10.38
N GLY A 73 14.26 -0.12 9.27
CA GLY A 73 15.66 -0.54 9.14
C GLY A 73 15.84 -1.97 8.60
N ASP A 74 14.84 -2.84 8.71
CA ASP A 74 14.92 -4.21 8.16
C ASP A 74 14.97 -4.21 6.63
N SER A 75 15.49 -5.29 6.04
CA SER A 75 15.43 -5.53 4.61
C SER A 75 14.52 -6.70 4.28
N ALA A 76 13.81 -6.59 3.15
CA ALA A 76 12.91 -7.62 2.66
C ALA A 76 13.01 -7.78 1.14
N ILE A 77 12.70 -8.99 0.65
CA ILE A 77 12.54 -9.27 -0.77
C ILE A 77 11.06 -9.10 -1.14
N VAL A 78 10.80 -8.40 -2.24
CA VAL A 78 9.47 -8.30 -2.85
C VAL A 78 9.07 -9.65 -3.47
N LEU A 79 7.93 -10.18 -3.05
CA LEU A 79 7.35 -11.44 -3.52
C LEU A 79 6.34 -11.24 -4.66
N ASN A 80 5.68 -10.09 -4.68
CA ASN A 80 4.65 -9.73 -5.65
C ASN A 80 4.74 -8.22 -5.94
N ASP A 81 4.66 -7.87 -7.21
CA ASP A 81 4.74 -6.51 -7.76
C ASP A 81 3.44 -6.08 -8.48
N THR A 82 2.42 -6.93 -8.47
CA THR A 82 1.13 -6.63 -9.14
C THR A 82 0.51 -5.35 -8.59
N GLY A 83 0.21 -4.40 -9.48
CA GLY A 83 -0.41 -3.12 -9.10
C GLY A 83 0.54 -2.09 -8.49
N HIS A 84 1.85 -2.34 -8.51
CA HIS A 84 2.87 -1.41 -8.06
C HIS A 84 3.70 -0.88 -9.24
N HIS A 85 3.74 0.45 -9.39
CA HIS A 85 4.62 1.08 -10.35
C HIS A 85 6.06 1.16 -9.79
N GLY A 86 7.06 0.79 -10.59
CA GLY A 86 8.48 0.90 -10.20
C GLY A 86 8.99 -0.13 -9.18
N ILE A 87 8.14 -1.07 -8.77
CA ILE A 87 8.50 -2.23 -7.94
C ILE A 87 8.59 -3.46 -8.83
N ASN A 88 9.57 -4.32 -8.57
CA ASN A 88 9.70 -5.60 -9.27
C ASN A 88 9.86 -6.73 -8.26
N LYS A 89 9.26 -7.88 -8.55
CA LYS A 89 9.48 -9.11 -7.80
C LYS A 89 10.97 -9.46 -7.74
N GLY A 90 11.44 -9.87 -6.57
CA GLY A 90 12.85 -10.15 -6.29
C GLY A 90 13.66 -8.93 -5.86
N MET A 91 13.13 -7.71 -5.97
CA MET A 91 13.79 -6.51 -5.49
C MET A 91 14.00 -6.57 -3.97
N VAL A 92 15.18 -6.19 -3.51
CA VAL A 92 15.45 -5.99 -2.08
C VAL A 92 15.12 -4.54 -1.75
N VAL A 93 14.26 -4.36 -0.75
CA VAL A 93 13.84 -3.04 -0.26
C VAL A 93 14.16 -2.92 1.22
N LYS A 94 14.37 -1.68 1.67
CA LYS A 94 14.56 -1.37 3.09
C LYS A 94 13.27 -0.82 3.67
N ILE A 95 12.85 -1.35 4.81
CA ILE A 95 11.64 -0.90 5.48
C ILE A 95 11.90 0.44 6.13
N VAL A 96 11.11 1.45 5.76
CA VAL A 96 11.21 2.80 6.31
C VAL A 96 10.20 2.99 7.42
N LYS A 97 8.95 2.59 7.18
CA LYS A 97 7.87 2.78 8.15
C LYS A 97 6.81 1.68 8.04
N PRO A 98 6.59 0.88 9.10
CA PRO A 98 5.42 0.02 9.20
C PRO A 98 4.21 0.80 9.71
N ILE A 99 3.04 0.53 9.15
CA ILE A 99 1.75 1.00 9.67
C ILE A 99 0.74 -0.15 9.67
N ILE A 100 -0.18 -0.15 10.63
CA ILE A 100 -1.28 -1.12 10.70
C ILE A 100 -2.59 -0.36 10.55
N ASP A 101 -3.29 -0.57 9.44
CA ASP A 101 -4.57 0.06 9.15
C ASP A 101 -5.37 -0.74 8.11
N TYR A 102 -6.53 -0.19 7.72
CA TYR A 102 -7.19 -0.57 6.49
C TYR A 102 -6.49 0.01 5.27
N PHE A 103 -6.49 -0.76 4.19
CA PHE A 103 -5.95 -0.38 2.90
C PHE A 103 -6.69 -1.09 1.77
N TYR A 104 -6.56 -0.56 0.56
CA TYR A 104 -7.45 -0.90 -0.53
C TYR A 104 -6.72 -1.15 -1.83
N ASP A 105 -7.17 -2.21 -2.51
CA ASP A 105 -7.08 -2.32 -3.95
C ASP A 105 -8.04 -1.30 -4.56
N VAL A 106 -7.58 -0.52 -5.54
CA VAL A 106 -8.45 0.45 -6.19
C VAL A 106 -8.37 0.36 -7.70
N ARG A 107 -9.46 0.75 -8.35
CA ARG A 107 -9.51 1.02 -9.78
C ARG A 107 -9.50 2.51 -10.02
N LEU A 108 -8.62 2.95 -10.91
CA LEU A 108 -8.50 4.34 -11.34
C LEU A 108 -9.53 4.68 -12.44
N PRO A 109 -9.74 5.97 -12.78
CA PRO A 109 -10.73 6.37 -13.78
C PRO A 109 -10.47 5.82 -15.20
N ASP A 110 -9.22 5.48 -15.51
CA ASP A 110 -8.82 4.86 -16.78
C ASP A 110 -8.92 3.32 -16.74
N GLU A 111 -9.64 2.77 -15.76
CA GLU A 111 -9.80 1.35 -15.45
C GLU A 111 -8.50 0.63 -15.03
N SER A 112 -7.38 1.35 -14.90
CA SER A 112 -6.14 0.75 -14.41
C SER A 112 -6.22 0.39 -12.93
N TYR A 113 -5.37 -0.57 -12.54
CA TYR A 113 -5.39 -1.17 -11.22
C TYR A 113 -4.22 -0.66 -10.37
N HIS A 114 -4.50 -0.26 -9.13
CA HIS A 114 -3.49 0.29 -8.23
C HIS A 114 -3.51 -0.38 -6.86
N ARG A 115 -2.30 -0.67 -6.35
CA ARG A 115 -2.02 -1.08 -4.97
C ARG A 115 -0.93 -0.20 -4.36
N TRP A 116 -1.07 0.29 -3.14
CA TRP A 116 -2.23 0.31 -2.24
C TRP A 116 -2.51 1.75 -1.84
N LEU A 117 -3.77 2.07 -1.58
CA LEU A 117 -4.13 3.28 -0.84
C LEU A 117 -4.51 2.90 0.59
N ALA A 118 -3.89 3.53 1.58
CA ALA A 118 -4.30 3.38 2.97
C ALA A 118 -5.62 4.14 3.23
N GLU A 119 -6.41 3.70 4.21
CA GLU A 119 -7.72 4.30 4.46
C GLU A 119 -7.65 5.79 4.82
N PHE A 120 -6.63 6.21 5.59
CA PHE A 120 -6.41 7.62 5.89
C PHE A 120 -5.95 8.46 4.68
N GLU A 121 -5.64 7.83 3.55
CA GLU A 121 -5.31 8.51 2.28
C GLU A 121 -6.56 8.73 1.41
N LEU A 122 -7.75 8.36 1.89
CA LEU A 122 -9.00 8.43 1.15
C LEU A 122 -10.05 9.25 1.89
N ALA A 123 -10.96 9.86 1.12
CA ALA A 123 -12.17 10.50 1.61
C ALA A 123 -13.39 10.10 0.75
N TYR A 124 -14.60 10.28 1.26
CA TYR A 124 -15.79 10.19 0.42
C TYR A 124 -15.80 11.35 -0.59
N PRO A 125 -16.33 11.14 -1.81
CA PRO A 125 -16.64 12.24 -2.73
C PRO A 125 -17.58 13.25 -2.06
N VAL A 126 -17.42 14.53 -2.39
CA VAL A 126 -18.29 15.62 -1.95
C VAL A 126 -19.40 15.84 -2.96
#